data_AF-A0A3Q3XHJ4-F1
#
_entry.id   AF-A0A3Q3XHJ4-F1
#
_cell.length_a   1.000
_cell.length_b   1.000
_cell.length_c   1.000
_cell.angle_alpha   90.00
_cell.angle_beta   90.00
_cell.angle_gamma   90.00
#
_symmetry.space_group_name_H-M   'P 1'
#
loop_
_entity.id
_entity.type
_entity.pdbx_description
1 polymer ?
#
loop_
_entity_poly.entity_id
_entity_poly.type
_entity_poly.pdbx_seq_one_letter_code
_entity_poly.pdbx_strand_id
1 'polypeptide(L)'
;MACGVLYAVRSVFQDDEGQAEGRVGSDMVVYAYDTSRGQELPVQIPFPNPYQYISSIDYNPRDNQLYVWNNYYVLRYPLQFTPPPPTKGDPPECTSLSP
;
A
#
# COMPACT_ATOMS: atom_id res chain seq x y z
N MET A 1 1.67 -4.31 -7.46
CA MET A 1 2.47 -3.11 -7.85
C MET A 1 1.52 -1.97 -8.16
N ALA A 2 1.87 -0.73 -7.81
CA ALA A 2 1.13 0.46 -8.20
C ALA A 2 2.10 1.58 -8.58
N CYS A 3 1.84 2.30 -9.68
CA CYS A 3 2.67 3.41 -10.16
C CYS A 3 4.18 3.09 -10.31
N GLY A 4 4.54 1.85 -10.69
CA GLY A 4 5.94 1.42 -10.79
C GLY A 4 6.61 1.10 -9.45
N VAL A 5 5.85 1.08 -8.35
CA VAL A 5 6.33 0.72 -7.02
C VAL A 5 5.82 -0.68 -6.65
N LEU A 6 6.75 -1.54 -6.25
CA LEU A 6 6.46 -2.82 -5.62
C LEU A 6 6.16 -2.58 -4.14
N TYR A 7 5.12 -3.21 -3.60
CA TYR A 7 4.78 -3.16 -2.19
C TYR A 7 4.71 -4.59 -1.66
N ALA A 8 5.34 -4.87 -0.52
CA ALA A 8 5.28 -6.17 0.15
C ALA A 8 4.52 -6.04 1.48
N VAL A 9 3.54 -6.93 1.65
CA VAL A 9 2.72 -7.03 2.86
C VAL A 9 3.29 -8.15 3.73
N ARG A 10 3.53 -7.83 5.00
CA ARG A 10 3.73 -8.83 6.05
C ARG A 10 2.37 -9.08 6.68
N SER A 11 1.92 -10.33 6.72
CA SER A 11 0.69 -10.73 7.39
C SER A 11 0.91 -11.91 8.33
N VAL A 12 0.05 -12.05 9.32
CA VAL A 12 -0.01 -13.24 10.20
C VAL A 12 -1.01 -14.25 9.66
N PHE A 13 -0.70 -15.54 9.83
CA PHE A 13 -1.58 -16.66 9.48
C PHE A 13 -2.21 -17.29 10.73
N GLN A 14 -3.40 -17.88 10.59
CA GLN A 14 -4.16 -18.49 11.69
C GLN A 14 -3.36 -19.55 12.48
N ASP A 15 -2.45 -20.28 11.84
CA ASP A 15 -1.68 -21.35 12.47
C ASP A 15 -0.41 -20.85 13.22
N ASP A 16 -0.10 -19.55 13.12
CA ASP A 16 1.08 -18.93 13.76
C ASP A 16 0.76 -18.42 15.19
N GLU A 17 -0.01 -19.18 15.97
CA GLU A 17 -0.41 -18.85 17.35
C GLU A 17 0.82 -18.53 18.26
N GLY A 18 2.01 -19.05 17.95
CA GLY A 18 3.24 -18.82 18.71
C GLY A 18 4.04 -17.55 18.36
N GLN A 19 3.68 -16.80 17.31
CA GLN A 19 4.38 -15.55 16.92
C GLN A 19 3.50 -14.30 17.07
N ALA A 20 2.21 -14.49 17.41
CA ALA A 20 1.22 -13.43 17.54
C ALA A 20 1.19 -12.73 18.92
N GLU A 21 1.71 -13.36 19.98
CA GLU A 21 1.63 -12.86 21.36
C GLU A 21 2.43 -11.57 21.65
N GLY A 22 3.10 -10.99 20.65
CA GLY A 22 3.79 -9.70 20.79
C GLY A 22 3.37 -8.63 19.77
N ARG A 23 2.46 -8.92 18.82
CA ARG A 23 2.16 -7.98 17.74
C ARG A 23 0.68 -7.99 17.32
N VAL A 24 -0.18 -7.63 18.27
CA VAL A 24 -1.55 -7.17 17.99
C VAL A 24 -1.44 -5.96 17.03
N GLY A 25 -1.82 -6.15 15.76
CA GLY A 25 -1.72 -5.12 14.70
C GLY A 25 -0.53 -5.23 13.72
N SER A 26 0.06 -6.42 13.54
CA SER A 26 1.27 -6.62 12.72
C SER A 26 1.09 -6.65 11.21
N ASP A 27 -0.14 -6.74 10.70
CA ASP A 27 -0.36 -6.77 9.25
C ASP A 27 -0.08 -5.39 8.66
N MET A 28 1.03 -5.28 7.93
CA MET A 28 1.51 -4.01 7.41
C MET A 28 2.21 -4.19 6.07
N VAL A 29 2.11 -3.16 5.22
CA VAL A 29 3.05 -2.95 4.13
C VAL A 29 4.37 -2.47 4.76
N VAL A 30 5.37 -3.33 4.74
CA VAL A 30 6.67 -3.11 5.42
C VAL A 30 7.81 -2.78 4.45
N TYR A 31 7.58 -2.99 3.16
CA TYR A 31 8.60 -2.79 2.14
C TYR A 31 7.98 -2.20 0.89
N ALA A 32 8.65 -1.20 0.34
CA ALA A 32 8.32 -0.61 -0.95
C ALA A 32 9.58 -0.41 -1.78
N TYR A 33 9.50 -0.69 -3.07
CA TYR A 33 10.62 -0.54 -4.00
C TYR A 33 10.16 0.15 -5.28
N ASP A 34 10.72 1.33 -5.53
CA ASP A 34 10.48 2.09 -6.75
C ASP A 34 11.35 1.52 -7.88
N THR A 35 10.70 0.82 -8.81
CA THR A 35 11.39 0.21 -9.96
C THR A 35 11.86 1.22 -10.99
N SER A 36 11.31 2.44 -10.99
CA SER A 36 11.72 3.52 -11.90
C SER A 36 13.03 4.17 -11.45
N ARG A 37 13.24 4.30 -10.14
CA ARG A 37 14.45 4.88 -9.53
C ARG A 37 15.46 3.83 -9.07
N GLY A 38 15.03 2.56 -9.00
CA GLY A 38 15.84 1.46 -8.50
C GLY A 38 16.14 1.56 -7.00
N GLN A 39 15.25 2.16 -6.22
CA GLN A 39 15.48 2.47 -4.80
C GLN A 39 14.32 2.02 -3.91
N GLU A 40 14.68 1.65 -2.68
CA GLU A 40 13.73 1.40 -1.60
C GLU A 40 13.04 2.70 -1.16
N LEU A 41 11.76 2.60 -0.81
CA LEU A 41 11.00 3.67 -0.18
C LEU A 41 10.64 3.30 1.26
N PRO A 42 10.82 4.22 2.22
CA PRO A 42 10.39 3.98 3.59
C PRO A 42 8.85 3.91 3.65
N VAL A 43 8.31 2.78 4.10
CA VAL A 43 6.86 2.56 4.18
C VAL A 43 6.48 1.75 5.42
N GLN A 44 5.42 2.18 6.11
CA GLN A 44 4.75 1.46 7.19
C GLN A 44 3.26 1.79 7.09
N ILE A 45 2.51 1.00 6.33
CA ILE A 45 1.07 1.21 6.11
C ILE A 45 0.31 0.04 6.73
N PRO A 46 -0.61 0.26 7.68
CA PRO A 46 -1.46 -0.80 8.21
C PRO A 46 -2.26 -1.49 7.09
N PHE A 47 -2.32 -2.82 7.13
CA PHE A 47 -3.04 -3.62 6.14
C PHE A 47 -4.16 -4.44 6.81
N PRO A 48 -5.44 -4.28 6.40
CA PRO A 48 -6.53 -5.03 7.01
C PRO A 48 -6.48 -6.53 6.68
N ASN A 49 -6.42 -7.38 7.72
CA ASN A 49 -6.43 -8.84 7.59
C ASN A 49 -7.47 -9.48 8.54
N PRO A 50 -8.78 -9.27 8.31
CA PRO A 50 -9.82 -9.74 9.24
C PRO A 50 -9.96 -11.25 9.34
N TYR A 51 -9.51 -12.01 8.33
CA TYR A 51 -9.62 -13.47 8.30
C TYR A 51 -8.27 -14.20 8.38
N GLN A 52 -7.18 -13.48 8.65
CA GLN A 52 -5.86 -14.05 8.99
C GLN A 52 -5.35 -15.14 8.03
N TYR A 53 -5.71 -15.08 6.74
CA TYR A 53 -5.26 -16.05 5.74
C TYR A 53 -5.29 -15.45 4.32
N ILE A 54 -4.40 -14.49 4.06
CA ILE A 54 -4.31 -13.86 2.74
C ILE A 54 -3.54 -14.77 1.79
N SER A 55 -4.15 -15.15 0.66
CA SER A 55 -3.48 -15.94 -0.38
C SER A 55 -3.11 -15.14 -1.62
N SER A 56 -3.82 -14.04 -1.90
CA SER A 56 -3.49 -13.14 -3.01
C SER A 56 -3.93 -11.71 -2.75
N ILE A 57 -3.17 -10.77 -3.33
CA ILE A 57 -3.44 -9.33 -3.33
C ILE A 57 -3.10 -8.79 -4.72
N ASP A 58 -4.10 -8.28 -5.43
CA ASP A 58 -3.95 -7.75 -6.79
C ASP A 58 -4.46 -6.31 -6.87
N TYR A 59 -3.65 -5.42 -7.42
CA TYR A 59 -4.03 -4.01 -7.63
C TYR A 59 -4.58 -3.79 -9.04
N ASN A 60 -5.72 -3.10 -9.13
CA ASN A 60 -6.27 -2.64 -10.39
C ASN A 60 -6.17 -1.11 -10.51
N PRO A 61 -5.40 -0.59 -11.49
CA PRO A 61 -5.27 0.85 -11.70
C PRO A 61 -6.51 1.51 -12.30
N ARG A 62 -7.47 0.75 -12.86
CA ARG A 62 -8.68 1.33 -13.48
C ARG A 62 -9.67 1.90 -12.46
N ASP A 63 -9.75 1.28 -11.29
CA ASP A 63 -10.68 1.63 -10.22
C ASP A 63 -9.97 1.96 -8.90
N ASN A 64 -8.63 1.92 -8.89
CA ASN A 64 -7.78 2.17 -7.73
C ASN A 64 -8.11 1.27 -6.52
N GLN A 65 -8.35 -0.01 -6.77
CA GLN A 65 -8.69 -0.97 -5.71
C GLN A 65 -7.70 -2.12 -5.63
N LEU A 66 -7.58 -2.66 -4.41
CA LEU A 66 -6.99 -3.97 -4.17
C LEU A 66 -8.08 -5.04 -4.14
N TYR A 67 -7.88 -6.08 -4.92
CA TYR A 67 -8.64 -7.32 -4.89
C TYR A 67 -7.86 -8.32 -4.05
N VAL A 68 -8.46 -8.78 -2.95
CA VAL A 68 -7.79 -9.61 -1.95
C VAL A 68 -8.56 -10.91 -1.80
N TRP A 69 -7.87 -12.03 -1.88
CA TRP A 69 -8.42 -13.33 -1.49
C TRP A 69 -7.94 -13.65 -0.07
N ASN A 70 -8.88 -13.73 0.87
CA ASN A 70 -8.59 -13.98 2.28
C ASN A 70 -9.56 -15.01 2.85
N ASN A 71 -9.05 -16.20 3.17
CA ASN A 71 -9.83 -17.30 3.76
C ASN A 71 -11.21 -17.53 3.12
N TYR A 72 -11.26 -17.81 1.80
CA TYR A 72 -12.49 -18.00 1.01
C TYR A 72 -13.33 -16.73 0.74
N TYR A 73 -12.97 -15.58 1.29
CA TYR A 73 -13.63 -14.31 1.00
C TYR A 73 -12.90 -13.52 -0.08
N VAL A 74 -13.67 -12.97 -1.02
CA VAL A 74 -13.21 -11.97 -1.98
C VAL A 74 -13.46 -10.59 -1.39
N LEU A 75 -12.39 -9.88 -1.06
CA LEU A 75 -12.44 -8.54 -0.47
C LEU A 75 -11.95 -7.49 -1.46
N ARG A 76 -12.48 -6.28 -1.31
CA ARG A 76 -12.10 -5.11 -2.11
C ARG A 76 -11.70 -3.98 -1.17
N TYR A 77 -10.46 -3.52 -1.27
CA TYR A 77 -9.99 -2.38 -0.49
C TYR A 77 -9.76 -1.18 -1.42
N PRO A 78 -10.50 -0.08 -1.25
CA PRO A 78 -10.24 1.15 -2.00
C PRO A 78 -8.92 1.78 -1.54
N LEU A 79 -8.11 2.24 -2.49
CA LEU A 79 -6.87 2.95 -2.20
C LEU A 79 -7.03 4.45 -2.43
N GLN A 80 -6.37 5.24 -1.58
CA GLN A 80 -6.22 6.67 -1.77
C GLN A 80 -4.74 6.98 -1.87
N PHE A 81 -4.35 7.67 -2.93
CA PHE A 81 -2.97 8.11 -3.14
C PHE A 81 -2.86 9.57 -2.78
N THR A 82 -1.98 9.88 -1.83
CA THR A 82 -1.64 11.25 -1.52
C THR A 82 -0.60 11.74 -2.53
N PRO A 83 -0.76 12.92 -3.14
CA PRO A 83 0.28 13.52 -3.95
C PRO A 83 1.58 13.64 -3.12
N PRO A 84 2.76 13.48 -3.75
CA PRO A 84 4.01 13.77 -3.06
C PRO A 84 3.97 15.23 -2.56
N PRO A 85 4.52 15.51 -1.36
CA PRO A 85 4.60 16.87 -0.88
C PRO A 85 5.37 17.72 -1.90
N PRO A 86 4.95 18.98 -2.15
CA PRO A 86 5.64 19.84 -3.09
C PRO A 86 7.10 19.94 -2.66
N THR A 87 8.01 19.55 -3.55
CA THR A 87 9.44 19.78 -3.37
C THR A 87 9.64 21.28 -3.23
N LYS A 88 10.38 21.70 -2.20
CA LYS A 88 10.61 23.10 -1.77
C LYS A 88 11.40 23.95 -2.80
N GLY A 89 11.16 23.79 -4.09
CA GLY A 89 11.92 24.39 -5.18
C GLY A 89 11.10 24.88 -6.37
N ASP A 90 9.81 24.55 -6.47
CA ASP A 90 8.97 25.14 -7.51
C ASP A 90 8.26 26.37 -6.93
N PRO A 91 8.62 27.60 -7.34
CA PRO A 91 7.73 28.74 -7.12
C PRO A 91 6.40 28.47 -7.82
N PRO A 92 5.27 29.02 -7.33
CA PRO A 92 4.05 29.04 -8.11
C PRO A 92 4.28 29.95 -9.32
N GLU A 93 4.72 29.41 -10.45
CA GLU A 93 4.82 30.18 -11.67
C GLU A 93 3.41 30.34 -12.26
N CYS A 94 2.80 31.46 -11.86
CA CYS A 94 1.99 32.34 -12.68
C CYS A 94 1.42 31.72 -13.97
N THR A 95 0.10 31.53 -13.98
CA THR A 95 -0.67 31.94 -15.16
C THR A 95 -1.40 33.22 -14.80
N SER A 96 -0.70 34.34 -14.96
CA SER A 96 -1.34 35.61 -15.26
C SER A 96 -2.05 35.45 -16.60
N LEU A 97 -3.34 35.73 -16.67
CA LEU A 97 -4.01 36.23 -17.87
C LEU A 97 -5.28 36.95 -17.42
N SER A 98 -5.09 38.16 -16.93
CA SER A 98 -5.97 39.30 -17.20
C SER A 98 -5.67 39.78 -18.65
N PRO A 99 -6.60 40.44 -19.36
CA PRO A 99 -7.37 41.61 -18.90
C PRO A 99 -8.78 41.32 -18.41
#